data_AF-A0A7K8QD88-F1
#
_entry.id   AF-A0A7K8QD88-F1
#
_cell.length_a   1.000
_cell.length_b   1.000
_cell.length_c   1.000
_cell.angle_alpha   90.00
_cell.angle_beta   90.00
_cell.angle_gamma   90.00
#
_symmetry.space_group_name_H-M   'P 1'
#
loop_
_entity.id
_entity.type
_entity.pdbx_description
1 polymer ?
#
loop_
_entity_poly.entity_id
_entity_poly.type
_entity_poly.pdbx_seq_one_letter_code
_entity_poly.pdbx_strand_id
1 'polypeptide(L)'
;GIISLISLAVLSYERYCTMTRTTEADTTNYRKTWTGIILSWTYSLIWTAPPLFGWSSYGPEGPGITCSVNWHSRDANNASYIVCLFIFCLVIPFGIIVYSYGRLLCAVRQASAINKGTGRAREQRILIMVVVMVLCFLLCWLPYAAVALIATFGKPGLISPTASIIPSILAKSSTVYNPIIYIFLNKQVSKRL
;
A
#
# COMPACT_ATOMS: atom_id res chain seq x y z
N GLY A 1 -1.69 -7.89 -0.72
CA GLY A 1 -1.56 -6.69 0.13
C GLY A 1 -0.26 -5.96 -0.13
N ILE A 2 0.86 -6.52 0.35
CA ILE A 2 2.19 -5.87 0.37
C ILE A 2 2.61 -5.33 -0.99
N ILE A 3 2.60 -6.17 -2.03
CA ILE A 3 2.98 -5.75 -3.39
C ILE A 3 2.15 -4.59 -3.91
N SER A 4 0.86 -4.54 -3.56
CA SER A 4 -0.02 -3.46 -3.98
C SER A 4 0.36 -2.13 -3.32
N LEU A 5 0.66 -2.13 -2.02
CA LEU A 5 1.06 -0.92 -1.30
C LEU A 5 2.44 -0.43 -1.75
N ILE A 6 3.39 -1.34 -1.94
CA ILE A 6 4.74 -1.00 -2.42
C ILE A 6 4.68 -0.43 -3.84
N SER A 7 3.87 -1.04 -4.72
CA SER A 7 3.66 -0.53 -6.07
C SER A 7 3.04 0.88 -6.06
N LEU A 8 2.10 1.14 -5.15
CA LEU A 8 1.56 2.48 -4.95
C LEU A 8 2.63 3.46 -4.48
N ALA A 9 3.48 3.08 -3.51
CA ALA A 9 4.58 3.91 -3.02
C ALA A 9 5.60 4.26 -4.11
N VAL A 10 6.02 3.26 -4.90
CA VAL A 10 6.93 3.47 -6.05
C VAL A 10 6.31 4.40 -7.07
N LEU A 11 5.05 4.19 -7.44
CA LEU A 11 4.33 5.06 -8.37
C LEU A 11 4.22 6.49 -7.84
N SER A 12 3.91 6.68 -6.56
CA SER A 12 3.84 8.00 -5.92
C SER A 12 5.18 8.73 -5.99
N TYR A 13 6.26 8.01 -5.72
CA TYR A 13 7.61 8.56 -5.77
C TYR A 13 8.06 8.90 -7.21
N GLU A 14 7.79 8.03 -8.18
CA GLU A 14 8.08 8.27 -9.59
C GLU A 14 7.33 9.51 -10.11
N ARG A 15 6.05 9.66 -9.73
CA ARG A 15 5.24 10.83 -10.07
C ARG A 15 5.81 12.12 -9.47
N TYR A 16 6.24 12.07 -8.22
CA TYR A 16 6.91 13.20 -7.59
C TYR A 16 8.20 13.60 -8.34
N CYS A 17 9.05 12.63 -8.69
CA CYS A 17 10.28 12.88 -9.43
C CYS A 17 10.03 13.45 -10.83
N THR A 18 9.05 12.89 -11.55
CA THR A 18 8.69 13.33 -12.91
C THR A 18 8.10 14.73 -12.92
N MET A 19 7.39 15.14 -11.85
CA MET A 19 6.82 16.49 -11.77
C MET A 19 7.86 17.55 -11.38
N THR A 20 8.81 17.18 -10.52
CA THR A 20 9.84 18.11 -10.02
C THR A 20 11.01 18.26 -10.96
N ARG A 21 11.27 17.28 -11.83
CA ARG A 21 12.27 17.36 -12.89
C ARG A 21 11.56 17.64 -14.21
N THR A 22 12.01 18.66 -14.94
CA THR A 22 11.68 18.87 -16.37
C THR A 22 12.24 17.69 -17.18
N THR A 23 11.56 16.54 -17.11
CA THR A 23 12.06 15.30 -17.70
C THR A 23 11.50 15.23 -19.12
N GLU A 24 12.37 15.42 -20.11
CA GLU A 24 12.05 15.11 -21.50
C GLU A 24 11.71 13.62 -21.63
N ALA A 25 10.77 13.29 -22.51
CA ALA A 25 10.30 11.92 -22.71
C ALA A 25 11.41 11.07 -23.36
N ASP A 26 12.23 10.45 -22.53
CA ASP A 26 13.39 9.67 -22.98
C ASP A 26 13.19 8.15 -22.73
N THR A 27 13.77 7.32 -23.59
CA THR A 27 13.75 5.85 -23.56
C THR A 27 14.22 5.26 -22.22
N THR A 28 15.03 6.02 -21.48
CA THR A 28 15.46 5.73 -20.10
C THR A 28 14.29 5.54 -19.12
N ASN A 29 13.08 6.04 -19.44
CA ASN A 29 11.89 5.90 -18.60
C ASN A 29 11.42 4.44 -18.48
N TYR A 30 11.50 3.65 -19.56
CA TYR A 30 11.08 2.23 -19.53
C TYR A 30 11.97 1.38 -18.61
N ARG A 31 13.28 1.62 -18.62
CA ARG A 31 14.24 0.96 -17.71
C ARG A 31 13.95 1.29 -16.25
N LYS A 32 13.61 2.55 -15.94
CA LYS A 32 13.23 2.98 -14.59
C LYS A 32 11.94 2.32 -14.13
N THR A 33 10.92 2.25 -14.98
CA THR A 33 9.65 1.57 -14.67
C THR A 33 9.86 0.08 -14.40
N TRP A 34 10.62 -0.63 -15.25
CA TRP A 34 10.94 -2.05 -15.01
C TRP A 34 11.72 -2.28 -13.72
N THR A 35 12.69 -1.42 -13.44
CA THR A 35 13.45 -1.46 -12.19
C THR A 35 12.50 -1.32 -10.99
N GLY A 36 11.56 -0.38 -11.03
CA GLY A 36 10.55 -0.19 -9.98
C GLY A 36 9.66 -1.42 -9.78
N ILE A 37 9.25 -2.08 -10.87
CA ILE A 37 8.45 -3.32 -10.82
C ILE A 37 9.26 -4.43 -10.16
N ILE A 38 10.47 -4.71 -10.64
CA ILE A 38 11.33 -5.78 -10.12
C ILE A 38 11.61 -5.55 -8.63
N LEU A 39 11.97 -4.32 -8.23
CA LEU A 39 12.19 -3.98 -6.83
C LEU A 39 10.94 -4.21 -5.98
N SER A 40 9.75 -3.86 -6.47
CA SER A 40 8.49 -4.07 -5.75
C SER A 40 8.19 -5.55 -5.51
N TRP A 41 8.44 -6.39 -6.53
CA TRP A 41 8.28 -7.84 -6.43
C TRP A 41 9.29 -8.46 -5.47
N THR A 42 10.59 -8.15 -5.64
CA THR A 42 11.65 -8.66 -4.78
C THR A 42 11.42 -8.25 -3.32
N TYR A 43 11.07 -6.98 -3.07
CA TYR A 43 10.75 -6.50 -1.72
C TYR A 43 9.57 -7.25 -1.11
N SER A 44 8.51 -7.49 -1.91
CA SER A 44 7.35 -8.23 -1.43
C SER A 44 7.72 -9.66 -1.05
N LEU A 45 8.51 -10.34 -1.88
CA LEU A 45 8.98 -11.70 -1.61
C LEU A 45 9.86 -11.77 -0.35
N ILE A 46 10.77 -10.80 -0.17
CA ILE A 46 11.64 -10.73 1.03
C ILE A 46 10.80 -10.71 2.31
N TRP A 47 9.65 -10.05 2.31
CA TRP A 47 8.79 -9.96 3.48
C TRP A 47 7.68 -11.00 3.55
N THR A 48 7.38 -11.76 2.49
CA THR A 48 6.37 -12.83 2.55
C THR A 48 6.97 -14.23 2.62
N ALA A 49 8.22 -14.41 2.22
CA ALA A 49 8.89 -15.70 2.26
C ALA A 49 9.37 -16.17 3.66
N PRO A 50 9.77 -15.29 4.61
CA PRO A 50 10.37 -15.74 5.88
C PRO A 50 9.56 -16.76 6.71
N PRO A 51 8.22 -16.71 6.76
CA PRO A 51 7.43 -17.73 7.47
C PRO A 51 7.52 -19.13 6.88
N LEU A 52 8.01 -19.28 5.64
CA LEU A 52 8.29 -20.57 5.02
C LEU A 52 9.64 -21.15 5.46
N PHE A 53 10.53 -20.30 5.98
CA PHE A 53 11.89 -20.64 6.40
C PHE A 53 12.09 -20.58 7.92
N GLY A 54 10.99 -20.48 8.68
CA GLY A 54 11.00 -20.57 10.15
C GLY A 54 10.94 -19.23 10.91
N TRP A 55 10.95 -18.09 10.23
CA TRP A 55 10.68 -16.80 10.88
C TRP A 55 9.18 -16.49 10.82
N SER A 56 8.48 -16.75 11.93
CA SER A 56 7.02 -16.90 12.00
C SER A 56 6.50 -18.17 11.29
N SER A 57 5.18 -18.38 11.30
CA SER A 57 4.52 -19.41 10.51
C SER A 57 3.23 -18.93 9.84
N TYR A 58 2.82 -19.62 8.77
CA TYR A 58 1.48 -19.50 8.20
C TYR A 58 0.54 -20.53 8.83
N GLY A 59 -0.68 -20.11 9.15
CA GLY A 59 -1.69 -20.99 9.75
C GLY A 59 -3.11 -20.50 9.49
N PRO A 60 -4.11 -21.31 9.87
CA PRO A 60 -5.50 -20.91 9.79
C PRO A 60 -5.79 -19.71 10.70
N GLU A 61 -6.59 -18.76 10.21
CA GLU A 61 -7.09 -17.60 10.96
C GLU A 61 -8.61 -17.71 11.18
N GLY A 62 -9.12 -17.05 12.23
CA GLY A 62 -10.55 -17.00 12.54
C GLY A 62 -11.17 -18.39 12.71
N PRO A 63 -12.29 -18.72 12.01
CA PRO A 63 -12.93 -20.02 12.11
C PRO A 63 -12.18 -21.15 11.37
N GLY A 64 -11.00 -20.88 10.80
CA GLY A 64 -10.17 -21.88 10.13
C GLY A 64 -10.43 -22.08 8.63
N ILE A 65 -11.17 -21.16 8.00
CA ILE A 65 -11.51 -21.22 6.56
C ILE A 65 -10.55 -20.39 5.69
N THR A 66 -9.72 -19.55 6.31
CA THR A 66 -8.68 -18.76 5.62
C THR A 66 -7.35 -18.94 6.33
N CYS A 67 -6.25 -18.75 5.61
CA CYS A 67 -4.90 -18.78 6.17
C CYS A 67 -4.27 -17.40 6.18
N SER A 68 -3.43 -17.16 7.18
CA SER A 68 -2.59 -15.97 7.27
C SER A 68 -1.39 -16.20 8.20
N VAL A 69 -0.63 -15.15 8.48
CA VAL A 69 0.50 -15.19 9.41
C VAL A 69 -0.01 -15.50 10.81
N ASN A 70 0.71 -16.32 11.56
CA ASN A 70 0.36 -16.68 12.92
C ASN A 70 0.65 -15.53 13.91
N TRP A 71 -0.34 -14.67 14.16
CA TRP A 71 -0.31 -13.63 15.21
C TRP A 71 -0.99 -14.04 16.52
N HIS A 72 -1.39 -15.31 16.65
CA HIS A 72 -1.94 -15.84 17.89
C HIS A 72 -0.83 -16.42 18.79
N SER A 73 0.25 -16.93 18.20
CA SER A 73 1.45 -17.29 18.97
C SER A 73 2.15 -16.03 19.49
N ARG A 74 2.56 -16.08 20.76
CA ARG A 74 3.28 -15.01 21.46
C ARG A 74 4.78 -15.22 21.51
N ASP A 75 5.29 -16.22 20.80
CA ASP A 75 6.72 -16.45 20.73
C ASP A 75 7.41 -15.21 20.17
N ALA A 76 8.57 -14.86 20.72
CA ALA A 76 9.36 -13.71 20.26
C ALA A 76 9.65 -13.77 18.75
N ASN A 77 9.74 -14.98 18.18
CA ASN A 77 9.89 -15.22 16.75
C ASN A 77 8.68 -14.70 15.93
N ASN A 78 7.45 -15.05 16.32
CA ASN A 78 6.24 -14.59 15.64
C ASN A 78 6.00 -13.09 15.88
N ALA A 79 6.15 -12.63 17.13
CA ALA A 79 5.95 -11.24 17.50
C ALA A 79 6.92 -10.29 16.78
N SER A 80 8.22 -10.65 16.72
CA SER A 80 9.22 -9.85 15.99
C SER A 80 8.90 -9.72 14.50
N TYR A 81 8.49 -10.81 13.86
CA TYR A 81 8.10 -10.80 12.45
C TYR A 81 6.89 -9.88 12.19
N ILE A 82 5.87 -9.93 13.06
CA ILE A 82 4.68 -9.07 12.95
C ILE A 82 5.06 -7.60 13.08
N VAL A 83 5.92 -7.25 14.05
CA VAL A 83 6.44 -5.88 14.20
C VAL A 83 7.19 -5.44 12.94
N CYS A 84 8.04 -6.30 12.38
CA CYS A 84 8.74 -6.01 11.13
C CYS A 84 7.76 -5.78 9.97
N LEU A 85 6.73 -6.61 9.79
CA LEU A 85 5.71 -6.41 8.76
C LEU A 85 4.99 -5.06 8.94
N PHE A 86 4.65 -4.67 10.16
CA PHE A 86 4.04 -3.37 10.42
C PHE A 86 4.94 -2.21 10.03
N ILE A 87 6.21 -2.25 10.41
CA ILE A 87 7.14 -1.15 10.15
C ILE A 87 7.48 -1.08 8.65
N PHE A 88 7.93 -2.20 8.08
CA PHE A 88 8.50 -2.25 6.73
C PHE A 88 7.45 -2.42 5.63
N CYS A 89 6.30 -3.03 5.92
CA CYS A 89 5.26 -3.26 4.91
C CYS A 89 4.03 -2.38 5.06
N LEU A 90 3.92 -1.57 6.12
CA LEU A 90 2.83 -0.60 6.28
C LEU A 90 3.35 0.82 6.52
N VAL A 91 4.11 1.06 7.61
CA VAL A 91 4.51 2.41 8.03
C VAL A 91 5.46 3.08 7.03
N ILE A 92 6.55 2.41 6.64
CA ILE A 92 7.52 2.97 5.69
C ILE A 92 6.89 3.24 4.32
N PRO A 93 6.20 2.29 3.67
CA PRO A 93 5.56 2.54 2.38
C PRO A 93 4.53 3.67 2.45
N PHE A 94 3.74 3.71 3.52
CA PHE A 94 2.79 4.80 3.74
C PHE A 94 3.49 6.15 3.93
N GLY A 95 4.59 6.18 4.68
CA GLY A 95 5.42 7.38 4.86
C GLY A 95 5.97 7.91 3.54
N ILE A 96 6.46 7.03 2.65
CA ILE A 96 6.94 7.40 1.32
C ILE A 96 5.81 8.02 0.49
N ILE A 97 4.61 7.44 0.53
CA ILE A 97 3.42 7.95 -0.17
C ILE A 97 3.08 9.36 0.33
N VAL A 98 2.93 9.53 1.65
CA VAL A 98 2.58 10.82 2.27
C VAL A 98 3.64 11.87 1.98
N TYR A 99 4.92 11.52 2.11
CA TYR A 99 6.03 12.43 1.81
C TYR A 99 6.03 12.87 0.35
N SER A 100 5.97 11.92 -0.59
CA SER A 100 6.00 12.20 -2.03
C SER A 100 4.83 13.11 -2.43
N TYR A 101 3.64 12.87 -1.89
CA TYR A 101 2.47 13.70 -2.17
C TYR A 101 2.44 15.03 -1.45
N GLY A 102 2.91 15.11 -0.21
CA GLY A 102 3.04 16.37 0.51
C GLY A 102 3.96 17.33 -0.25
N ARG A 103 5.12 16.83 -0.68
CA ARG A 103 6.06 17.60 -1.51
C ARG A 103 5.47 17.98 -2.86
N LEU A 104 4.73 17.08 -3.50
CA LEU A 104 4.04 17.35 -4.76
C LEU A 104 2.98 18.44 -4.62
N LEU A 105 2.16 18.41 -3.57
CA LEU A 105 1.18 19.45 -3.25
C LEU A 105 1.84 20.80 -2.97
N CYS A 106 2.95 20.82 -2.24
CA CYS A 106 3.72 22.04 -2.01
C CYS A 106 4.25 22.63 -3.33
N ALA A 107 4.83 21.81 -4.20
CA ALA A 107 5.31 22.24 -5.52
C ALA A 107 4.16 22.80 -6.39
N VAL A 108 3.01 22.11 -6.41
CA VAL A 108 1.82 22.58 -7.11
C VAL A 108 1.26 23.85 -6.48
N ARG A 109 1.30 24.06 -5.17
CA ARG A 109 0.82 25.32 -4.57
C ARG A 109 1.74 26.50 -4.92
N GLN A 110 3.06 26.31 -4.85
CA GLN A 110 4.04 27.36 -5.21
C GLN A 110 3.91 27.76 -6.68
N ALA A 111 3.83 26.79 -7.60
CA ALA A 111 3.61 27.08 -9.01
C ALA A 111 2.22 27.69 -9.30
N SER A 112 1.25 27.61 -8.38
CA SER A 112 -0.13 28.11 -8.56
C SER A 112 -0.24 29.58 -8.19
N ALA A 113 0.64 30.04 -7.30
CA ALA A 113 0.82 31.45 -7.06
C ALA A 113 1.38 32.18 -8.30
N ILE A 114 2.02 31.45 -9.22
CA ILE A 114 2.76 32.01 -10.36
C ILE A 114 2.01 31.82 -11.71
N ASN A 115 1.26 30.74 -11.95
CA ASN A 115 0.61 30.51 -13.27
C ASN A 115 -0.70 29.67 -13.20
N LYS A 116 -1.75 30.01 -13.97
CA LYS A 116 -3.06 29.31 -14.00
C LYS A 116 -3.28 28.46 -15.27
N GLY A 117 -2.42 27.47 -15.54
CA GLY A 117 -2.51 26.61 -16.74
C GLY A 117 -3.39 25.34 -16.62
N THR A 118 -3.86 24.81 -17.75
CA THR A 118 -4.78 23.64 -17.88
C THR A 118 -4.17 22.27 -17.53
N GLY A 119 -2.85 22.10 -17.56
CA GLY A 119 -2.17 20.87 -17.12
C GLY A 119 -2.43 20.53 -15.64
N ARG A 120 -2.72 21.55 -14.84
CA ARG A 120 -2.90 21.52 -13.38
C ARG A 120 -4.10 20.69 -12.91
N ALA A 121 -5.21 20.73 -13.66
CA ALA A 121 -6.41 19.99 -13.33
C ALA A 121 -6.22 18.47 -13.52
N ARG A 122 -5.42 18.07 -14.52
CA ARG A 122 -5.06 16.66 -14.75
C ARG A 122 -4.19 16.13 -13.61
N GLU A 123 -3.25 16.94 -13.14
CA GLU A 123 -2.33 16.60 -12.05
C GLU A 123 -3.05 16.50 -10.70
N GLN A 124 -3.89 17.49 -10.36
CA GLN A 124 -4.76 17.44 -9.17
C GLN A 124 -5.66 16.21 -9.18
N ARG A 125 -6.15 15.80 -10.35
CA ARG A 125 -6.97 14.59 -10.46
C ARG A 125 -6.18 13.32 -10.17
N ILE A 126 -4.94 13.21 -10.65
CA ILE A 126 -4.06 12.08 -10.35
C ILE A 126 -3.72 12.05 -8.85
N LEU A 127 -3.47 13.23 -8.24
CA LEU A 127 -3.27 13.36 -6.79
C LEU A 127 -4.48 12.86 -6.01
N ILE A 128 -5.69 13.32 -6.36
CA ILE A 128 -6.94 12.89 -5.72
C ILE A 128 -7.13 11.38 -5.89
N MET A 129 -6.89 10.84 -7.09
CA MET A 129 -6.96 9.40 -7.33
C MET A 129 -6.11 8.61 -6.36
N VAL A 130 -4.82 8.94 -6.23
CA VAL A 130 -3.95 8.15 -5.37
C VAL A 130 -4.23 8.36 -3.89
N VAL A 131 -4.59 9.58 -3.47
CA VAL A 131 -5.04 9.81 -2.08
C VAL A 131 -6.26 8.94 -1.77
N VAL A 132 -7.25 8.88 -2.67
CA VAL A 132 -8.42 8.00 -2.52
C VAL A 132 -8.00 6.53 -2.46
N MET A 133 -7.09 6.08 -3.32
CA MET A 133 -6.58 4.70 -3.28
C MET A 133 -5.91 4.36 -1.95
N VAL A 134 -5.10 5.27 -1.41
CA VAL A 134 -4.38 5.10 -0.16
C VAL A 134 -5.34 5.08 1.02
N LEU A 135 -6.31 6.00 1.05
CA LEU A 135 -7.37 6.01 2.07
C LEU A 135 -8.19 4.72 2.02
N CYS A 136 -8.59 4.27 0.83
CA CYS A 136 -9.27 2.98 0.67
C CYS A 136 -8.42 1.82 1.17
N PHE A 137 -7.12 1.78 0.83
CA PHE A 137 -6.22 0.75 1.32
C PHE A 137 -6.14 0.75 2.85
N LEU A 138 -5.95 1.92 3.47
CA LEU A 138 -5.89 2.04 4.93
C LEU A 138 -7.21 1.64 5.59
N LEU A 139 -8.35 2.09 5.07
CA LEU A 139 -9.66 1.71 5.59
C LEU A 139 -9.86 0.19 5.54
N CYS A 140 -9.30 -0.47 4.52
CA CYS A 140 -9.41 -1.92 4.40
C CYS A 140 -8.42 -2.67 5.30
N TRP A 141 -7.20 -2.17 5.44
CA TRP A 141 -6.11 -2.89 6.12
C TRP A 141 -5.98 -2.56 7.60
N LEU A 142 -6.30 -1.33 8.03
CA LEU A 142 -6.14 -0.91 9.42
C LEU A 142 -6.97 -1.73 10.42
N PRO A 143 -8.23 -2.11 10.14
CA PRO A 143 -8.99 -2.97 11.06
C PRO A 143 -8.31 -4.33 11.28
N TYR A 144 -7.80 -4.93 10.20
CA TYR A 144 -7.11 -6.22 10.26
C TYR A 144 -5.77 -6.12 10.97
N ALA A 145 -5.02 -5.06 10.67
CA ALA A 145 -3.80 -4.71 11.37
C ALA A 145 -4.04 -4.55 12.88
N ALA A 146 -5.06 -3.79 13.28
CA ALA A 146 -5.39 -3.62 14.69
C ALA A 146 -5.69 -4.96 15.37
N VAL A 147 -6.49 -5.82 14.73
CA VAL A 147 -6.77 -7.18 15.21
C VAL A 147 -5.49 -8.01 15.37
N ALA A 148 -4.58 -7.97 14.38
CA ALA A 148 -3.31 -8.69 14.46
C ALA A 148 -2.43 -8.20 15.63
N LEU A 149 -2.33 -6.89 15.85
CA LEU A 149 -1.59 -6.33 16.98
C LEU A 149 -2.23 -6.68 18.33
N ILE A 150 -3.56 -6.61 18.43
CA ILE A 150 -4.28 -6.99 19.65
C ILE A 150 -4.13 -8.49 19.92
N ALA A 151 -4.15 -9.35 18.89
CA ALA A 151 -3.91 -10.78 19.05
C ALA A 151 -2.48 -11.06 19.56
N THR A 152 -1.50 -10.35 19.00
CA THR A 152 -0.07 -10.49 19.33
C THR A 152 0.25 -9.99 20.74
N PHE A 153 -0.22 -8.79 21.11
CA PHE A 153 0.19 -8.07 22.31
C PHE A 153 -0.90 -7.94 23.40
N GLY A 154 -2.18 -8.11 23.06
CA GLY A 154 -3.31 -7.93 23.98
C GLY A 154 -3.41 -9.03 25.04
N LYS A 155 -4.54 -9.19 25.72
CA LYS A 155 -4.80 -10.37 26.58
C LYS A 155 -5.34 -11.55 25.75
N PRO A 156 -4.99 -12.80 26.08
CA PRO A 156 -5.61 -13.97 25.46
C PRO A 156 -7.14 -13.94 25.57
N GLY A 157 -7.85 -14.35 24.53
CA GLY A 157 -9.32 -14.41 24.51
C GLY A 157 -10.05 -13.08 24.23
N LEU A 158 -9.33 -11.97 24.01
CA LEU A 158 -9.96 -10.68 23.65
C LEU A 158 -10.65 -10.69 22.28
N ILE A 159 -10.17 -11.51 21.35
CA ILE A 159 -10.69 -11.57 19.98
C ILE A 159 -11.36 -12.92 19.77
N SER A 160 -12.68 -12.89 19.59
CA SER A 160 -13.40 -14.08 19.15
C SER A 160 -13.03 -14.42 17.69
N PRO A 161 -12.89 -15.71 17.34
CA PRO A 161 -12.64 -16.14 15.97
C PRO A 161 -13.61 -15.52 14.95
N THR A 162 -14.90 -15.39 15.31
CA THR A 162 -15.92 -14.79 14.43
C THR A 162 -15.69 -13.30 14.22
N ALA A 163 -15.19 -12.58 15.23
CA ALA A 163 -14.92 -11.14 15.13
C ALA A 163 -13.76 -10.82 14.16
N SER A 164 -12.82 -11.75 13.97
CA SER A 164 -11.71 -11.60 13.03
C SER A 164 -12.10 -11.77 11.55
N ILE A 165 -13.29 -12.29 11.26
CA ILE A 165 -13.75 -12.55 9.88
C ILE A 165 -13.93 -11.23 9.11
N ILE A 166 -14.67 -10.28 9.69
CA ILE A 166 -15.00 -9.02 9.00
C ILE A 166 -13.72 -8.24 8.62
N PRO A 167 -12.77 -8.00 9.55
CA PRO A 167 -11.51 -7.33 9.20
C PRO A 167 -10.68 -8.10 8.18
N SER A 168 -10.65 -9.44 8.26
CA SER A 168 -9.91 -10.28 7.32
C SER A 168 -10.47 -10.17 5.89
N ILE A 169 -11.79 -10.30 5.72
CA ILE A 169 -12.45 -10.17 4.42
C ILE A 169 -12.24 -8.77 3.84
N LEU A 170 -12.39 -7.74 4.67
CA LEU A 170 -12.20 -6.35 4.26
C LEU A 170 -10.75 -6.09 3.79
N ALA A 171 -9.75 -6.61 4.50
CA ALA A 171 -8.36 -6.50 4.07
C ALA A 171 -8.12 -7.22 2.73
N LYS A 172 -8.73 -8.40 2.53
CA LYS A 172 -8.59 -9.16 1.28
C LYS A 172 -9.31 -8.51 0.09
N SER A 173 -10.46 -7.84 0.30
CA SER A 173 -11.19 -7.14 -0.75
C SER A 173 -10.47 -5.89 -1.27
N SER A 174 -9.50 -5.36 -0.53
CA SER A 174 -8.70 -4.18 -0.92
C SER A 174 -8.08 -4.26 -2.32
N THR A 175 -7.77 -5.46 -2.80
CA THR A 175 -7.20 -5.69 -4.13
C THR A 175 -8.15 -5.32 -5.27
N VAL A 176 -9.46 -5.33 -5.02
CA VAL A 176 -10.52 -5.02 -6.01
C VAL A 176 -10.71 -3.51 -6.15
N TYR A 177 -10.51 -2.74 -5.08
CA TYR A 177 -10.73 -1.29 -5.12
C TYR A 177 -9.70 -0.56 -5.98
N ASN A 178 -8.46 -1.04 -6.05
CA ASN A 178 -7.40 -0.39 -6.83
C ASN A 178 -7.74 -0.32 -8.33
N PRO A 179 -8.11 -1.42 -9.03
CA PRO A 179 -8.60 -1.38 -10.41
C PRO A 179 -9.86 -0.51 -10.60
N ILE A 180 -10.84 -0.59 -9.70
CA ILE A 180 -12.08 0.20 -9.78
C ILE A 180 -11.74 1.69 -9.78
N ILE A 181 -10.93 2.14 -8.82
CA ILE A 181 -10.49 3.54 -8.72
C ILE A 181 -9.75 3.96 -9.99
N TYR A 182 -8.86 3.11 -10.52
CA TYR A 182 -8.18 3.39 -11.78
C TYR A 182 -9.13 3.54 -12.97
N ILE A 183 -10.08 2.63 -13.14
CA ILE A 183 -11.00 2.63 -14.29
C ILE A 183 -11.90 3.87 -14.26
N PHE A 184 -12.53 4.17 -13.12
CA PHE A 184 -13.50 5.26 -13.03
C PHE A 184 -12.86 6.65 -12.99
N LEU A 185 -11.69 6.78 -12.38
CA LEU A 185 -11.06 8.09 -12.22
C LEU A 185 -10.00 8.40 -13.30
N ASN A 186 -9.50 7.40 -14.04
CA ASN A 186 -8.64 7.64 -15.20
C ASN A 186 -9.47 7.87 -16.47
N LYS A 187 -9.66 9.16 -16.83
CA LYS A 187 -10.39 9.57 -18.05
C LYS A 187 -9.76 9.05 -19.36
N GLN A 188 -8.50 8.65 -19.38
CA GLN A 188 -7.88 8.07 -20.58
C GLN A 188 -8.31 6.61 -20.81
N VAL A 189 -8.57 5.87 -19.72
CA VAL A 189 -9.03 4.47 -19.80
C VAL A 189 -10.55 4.43 -20.02
N SER A 190 -11.31 5.26 -19.29
CA SER A 190 -12.77 5.36 -19.46
C SER A 190 -13.22 5.90 -20.82
N LYS A 191 -12.35 6.54 -21.61
CA LYS A 191 -12.65 6.93 -23.01
C LYS A 191 -12.36 5.84 -24.04
N ARG A 192 -11.66 4.77 -23.64
CA ARG A 192 -11.31 3.62 -24.50
C ARG A 192 -12.19 2.40 -24.26
N LEU A 193 -12.98 2.41 -23.18
CA LEU A 193 -14.11 1.52 -22.93
C LEU A 193 -15.38 2.19 -23.47
#